data_AF-A0A6I3EXI0-F1
#
_entry.id   AF-A0A6I3EXI0-F1
#
_cell.length_a   1.000
_cell.length_b   1.000
_cell.length_c   1.000
_cell.angle_alpha   90.00
_cell.angle_beta   90.00
_cell.angle_gamma   90.00
#
_symmetry.space_group_name_H-M   'P 1'
#
loop_
_entity.id
_entity.type
_entity.pdbx_description
1 polymer ?
#
loop_
_entity_poly.entity_id
_entity_poly.type
_entity_poly.pdbx_seq_one_letter_code
_entity_poly.pdbx_strand_id
1 'polypeptide(L)'
;MPPARKQPGRKKPDDGPYPATGLAELGLAVGDKVRFRRRDTERWKNATVLGRESDGSLGLCDAKGAIRALPLEAIEVWTRGPRGGVVWDLLTERAARSEQLRLL
;
A
#
# COMPACT_ATOMS: atom_id res chain seq x y z
N MET A 1 5.50 -25.64 -15.11
CA MET A 1 4.80 -25.32 -13.84
C MET A 1 5.46 -24.11 -13.21
N PRO A 2 4.77 -22.96 -13.03
CA PRO A 2 5.28 -21.90 -12.18
C PRO A 2 4.99 -22.26 -10.71
N PRO A 3 5.91 -22.00 -9.76
CA PRO A 3 5.73 -22.39 -8.37
C PRO A 3 4.63 -21.58 -7.69
N ALA A 4 3.72 -22.27 -7.00
CA ALA A 4 2.73 -21.69 -6.11
C ALA A 4 3.42 -20.95 -4.96
N ARG A 5 3.63 -19.64 -5.12
CA ARG A 5 4.18 -18.79 -4.05
C ARG A 5 3.06 -18.35 -3.12
N LYS A 6 3.16 -18.83 -1.88
CA LYS A 6 2.34 -18.48 -0.71
C LYS A 6 2.09 -16.97 -0.66
N GLN A 7 0.81 -16.59 -0.61
CA GLN A 7 0.43 -15.25 -0.14
C GLN A 7 1.00 -15.11 1.28
N PRO A 8 1.80 -14.08 1.60
CA PRO A 8 2.27 -13.90 2.97
C PRO A 8 1.04 -13.74 3.86
N GLY A 9 0.96 -14.56 4.91
CA GLY A 9 -0.22 -14.68 5.75
C GLY A 9 -0.70 -13.33 6.26
N ARG A 10 -2.01 -13.11 6.18
CA ARG A 10 -2.72 -11.99 6.81
C ARG A 10 -2.34 -11.94 8.29
N LYS A 11 -1.45 -11.01 8.66
CA LYS A 11 -1.20 -10.70 10.07
C LYS A 11 -2.36 -9.80 10.52
N LYS A 12 -3.07 -10.19 11.59
CA LYS A 12 -4.09 -9.33 12.21
C LYS A 12 -3.42 -7.98 12.56
N PRO A 13 -4.10 -6.85 12.33
CA PRO A 13 -3.55 -5.57 12.76
C PRO A 13 -3.55 -5.58 14.29
N ASP A 14 -2.35 -5.60 14.85
CA ASP A 14 -2.09 -5.24 16.24
C ASP A 14 -2.40 -3.75 16.39
N ASP A 15 -2.96 -3.34 17.53
CA ASP A 15 -3.25 -1.95 17.92
C ASP A 15 -1.95 -1.12 18.04
N GLY A 16 -1.30 -0.84 16.91
CA GLY A 16 -0.21 0.11 16.80
C GLY A 16 -0.71 1.55 16.95
N PRO A 17 0.18 2.55 17.10
CA PRO A 17 -0.16 3.96 17.30
C PRO A 17 -0.87 4.62 16.10
N TYR A 18 -1.21 3.86 15.07
CA TYR A 18 -1.84 4.34 13.85
C TYR A 18 -3.30 3.86 13.83
N PRO A 19 -4.29 4.76 13.77
CA PRO A 19 -5.68 4.35 13.66
C PRO A 19 -5.86 3.48 12.42
N ALA A 20 -6.47 2.30 12.60
CA ALA A 20 -6.79 1.39 11.49
C ALA A 20 -7.85 1.98 10.51
N THR A 21 -8.39 3.15 10.82
CA THR A 21 -9.44 3.84 10.07
C THR A 21 -8.88 4.43 8.77
N GLY A 22 -9.53 4.17 7.65
CA GLY A 22 -9.23 4.83 6.37
C GLY A 22 -8.32 4.06 5.40
N LEU A 23 -7.67 2.97 5.83
CA LEU A 23 -6.80 2.17 4.94
C LEU A 23 -7.63 1.32 3.95
N ALA A 24 -8.73 0.75 4.43
CA ALA A 24 -9.65 -0.05 3.62
C ALA A 24 -10.35 0.77 2.52
N GLU A 25 -10.47 2.09 2.69
CA GLU A 25 -11.05 3.00 1.70
C GLU A 25 -10.12 3.18 0.49
N LEU A 26 -8.81 3.12 0.74
CA LEU A 26 -7.78 3.09 -0.29
C LEU A 26 -7.62 1.68 -0.90
N GLY A 27 -8.44 0.72 -0.45
CA GLY A 27 -8.34 -0.69 -0.80
C GLY A 27 -7.07 -1.36 -0.29
N LEU A 28 -6.40 -0.81 0.72
CA LEU A 28 -5.14 -1.31 1.28
C LEU A 28 -5.35 -2.08 2.58
N ALA A 29 -4.41 -2.96 2.90
CA ALA A 29 -4.28 -3.63 4.19
C ALA A 29 -2.89 -3.41 4.81
N VAL A 30 -2.81 -3.44 6.15
CA VAL A 30 -1.53 -3.47 6.86
C VAL A 30 -0.76 -4.72 6.43
N GLY A 31 0.52 -4.58 6.11
CA GLY A 31 1.34 -5.66 5.56
C GLY A 31 1.36 -5.73 4.03
N ASP A 32 0.56 -4.91 3.33
CA ASP A 32 0.61 -4.87 1.87
C ASP A 32 1.96 -4.35 1.37
N LYS A 33 2.40 -4.91 0.24
CA LYS A 33 3.64 -4.50 -0.42
C LYS A 33 3.39 -3.26 -1.27
N VAL A 34 4.15 -2.23 -0.97
CA VAL A 34 4.14 -0.98 -1.73
C VAL A 34 5.57 -0.63 -2.14
N ARG A 35 5.69 0.31 -3.05
CA ARG A 35 6.95 0.98 -3.33
C ARG A 35 6.76 2.47 -3.24
N PHE A 36 7.81 3.17 -2.83
CA PHE A 36 7.80 4.62 -2.68
C PHE A 36 9.02 5.25 -3.33
N ARG A 37 8.90 6.52 -3.72
CA ARG A 37 10.04 7.37 -4.12
C ARG A 37 9.81 8.78 -3.55
N ARG A 38 10.85 9.46 -3.05
CA ARG A 38 10.68 10.83 -2.50
C ARG A 38 10.74 11.91 -3.57
N ARG A 39 11.39 11.61 -4.69
CA ARG A 39 11.53 12.47 -5.86
C ARG A 39 11.32 11.63 -7.09
N ASP A 40 10.83 12.22 -8.17
CA ASP A 40 10.62 11.52 -9.43
C ASP A 40 11.92 10.98 -10.05
N THR A 41 13.05 11.62 -9.69
CA THR A 41 14.40 11.20 -10.08
C THR A 41 14.98 10.09 -9.21
N GLU A 42 14.33 9.74 -8.09
CA GLU A 42 14.81 8.71 -7.17
C GLU A 42 14.30 7.32 -7.58
N ARG A 43 15.10 6.28 -7.27
CA ARG A 43 14.68 4.90 -7.48
C ARG A 43 13.52 4.54 -6.55
N TRP A 44 12.55 3.81 -7.09
CA TRP A 44 11.52 3.16 -6.29
C TRP A 44 12.14 2.21 -5.26
N LYS A 45 11.71 2.35 -4.01
CA LYS A 45 12.12 1.51 -2.88
C LYS A 45 10.93 0.72 -2.38
N ASN A 46 11.14 -0.56 -2.13
CA ASN A 46 10.10 -1.42 -1.57
C ASN A 46 9.87 -1.09 -0.10
N ALA A 47 8.60 -1.08 0.30
CA ALA A 47 8.16 -0.91 1.67
C ALA A 47 6.90 -1.74 1.94
N THR A 48 6.54 -1.80 3.21
CA THR A 48 5.34 -2.48 3.70
C THR A 48 4.43 -1.46 4.36
N VAL A 49 3.13 -1.55 4.11
CA VAL A 49 2.14 -0.65 4.73
C VAL A 49 2.03 -0.93 6.22
N LEU A 50 2.09 0.13 7.02
CA LEU A 50 1.86 0.09 8.47
C LEU A 50 0.49 0.64 8.84
N GLY A 51 0.05 1.73 8.20
CA GLY A 51 -1.17 2.43 8.56
C GLY A 51 -1.41 3.69 7.72
N ARG A 52 -2.55 4.34 7.92
CA ARG A 52 -2.83 5.68 7.41
C ARG A 52 -2.73 6.65 8.59
N GLU A 53 -1.99 7.74 8.41
CA GLU A 53 -1.93 8.80 9.41
C GLU A 53 -3.14 9.73 9.30
N SER A 54 -3.41 10.48 10.37
CA SER A 54 -4.55 11.39 10.46
C SER A 54 -4.49 12.57 9.48
N ASP A 55 -3.30 12.92 9.01
CA ASP A 55 -3.07 13.94 7.98
C ASP A 55 -3.37 13.42 6.56
N GLY A 56 -3.70 12.13 6.43
CA GLY A 56 -3.97 11.47 5.16
C GLY A 56 -2.74 10.84 4.50
N SER A 57 -1.55 10.97 5.08
CA SER A 57 -0.34 10.29 4.62
C SER A 57 -0.37 8.80 4.95
N LEU A 58 0.46 8.01 4.26
CA LEU A 58 0.58 6.57 4.50
C LEU A 58 1.86 6.28 5.28
N GLY A 59 1.71 5.62 6.42
CA GLY A 59 2.82 5.08 7.21
C GLY A 59 3.35 3.79 6.58
N LEU A 60 4.65 3.78 6.29
CA LEU A 60 5.36 2.70 5.62
C LEU A 60 6.58 2.25 6.43
N CYS A 61 6.91 0.97 6.36
CA CYS A 61 8.19 0.42 6.82
C CYS A 61 9.04 0.02 5.61
N ASP A 62 10.20 0.66 5.43
CA ASP A 62 11.12 0.30 4.36
C ASP A 62 11.86 -1.02 4.66
N ALA A 63 12.56 -1.57 3.65
CA ALA A 63 13.31 -2.82 3.82
C ALA A 63 14.46 -2.74 4.85
N LYS A 64 14.85 -1.53 5.27
CA LYS A 64 15.86 -1.31 6.32
C LYS A 64 15.22 -1.17 7.72
N GLY A 65 13.89 -1.29 7.82
CA GLY A 65 13.15 -1.14 9.06
C GLY A 65 12.86 0.32 9.45
N ALA A 66 13.13 1.29 8.56
CA ALA A 66 12.82 2.68 8.85
C ALA A 66 11.34 2.97 8.58
N ILE A 67 10.68 3.57 9.56
CA ILE A 67 9.29 4.01 9.47
C ILE A 67 9.25 5.40 8.83
N ARG A 68 8.35 5.58 7.85
CA ARG A 68 8.21 6.84 7.10
C ARG A 68 6.74 7.10 6.79
N ALA A 69 6.31 8.34 6.99
CA ALA A 69 5.06 8.86 6.48
C ALA A 69 5.32 9.51 5.11
N LEU A 70 4.57 9.10 4.08
CA LEU A 70 4.69 9.65 2.73
C LEU A 70 3.30 9.98 2.14
N PRO A 71 3.22 11.01 1.28
CA PRO A 71 1.98 11.34 0.59
C PRO A 71 1.61 10.23 -0.41
N LEU A 72 0.30 10.07 -0.67
CA LEU A 72 -0.23 8.99 -1.52
C LEU A 72 0.33 9.03 -2.96
N GLU A 73 0.60 10.23 -3.48
CA GLU A 73 1.18 10.46 -4.81
C GLU A 73 2.62 9.93 -4.97
N ALA A 74 3.34 9.77 -3.87
CA ALA A 74 4.71 9.25 -3.86
C ALA A 74 4.75 7.71 -3.71
N ILE A 75 3.59 7.06 -3.70
CA ILE A 75 3.41 5.64 -3.37
C ILE A 75 2.71 4.91 -4.51
N GLU A 76 3.27 3.76 -4.85
CA GLU A 76 2.63 2.80 -5.74
C GLU A 76 2.37 1.48 -5.02
N VAL A 77 1.21 0.91 -5.29
CA VAL A 77 0.78 -0.34 -4.66
C VAL A 77 0.96 -1.49 -5.60
N TRP A 78 1.43 -2.61 -5.05
CA TRP A 78 1.41 -3.89 -5.74
C TRP A 78 -0.03 -4.38 -5.89
N THR A 79 -0.56 -4.29 -7.11
CA THR A 79 -1.90 -4.79 -7.46
C THR A 79 -1.77 -6.04 -8.30
N ARG A 80 -2.56 -7.05 -7.93
CA ARG A 80 -2.78 -8.21 -8.79
C ARG A 80 -4.01 -7.92 -9.66
N GLY A 81 -3.79 -7.75 -10.95
CA GLY A 81 -4.85 -7.56 -11.92
C GLY A 81 -5.76 -8.80 -12.02
N PRO A 82 -6.97 -8.65 -12.58
CA PRO A 82 -7.97 -9.71 -12.65
C PRO A 82 -7.51 -10.95 -13.45
N ARG A 83 -6.52 -10.79 -14.33
CA ARG A 83 -5.90 -11.90 -15.10
C ARG A 83 -4.61 -12.42 -14.46
N GLY A 84 -4.36 -12.11 -13.19
CA GLY A 84 -3.18 -12.56 -12.46
C GLY A 84 -1.89 -11.79 -12.78
N GLY A 85 -1.93 -10.81 -13.67
CA GLY A 85 -0.83 -9.90 -13.94
C GLY A 85 -0.51 -9.04 -12.72
N VAL A 86 0.78 -8.77 -12.50
CA VAL A 86 1.24 -7.88 -11.44
C VAL A 86 1.48 -6.51 -12.03
N VAL A 87 0.79 -5.50 -11.50
CA VAL A 87 0.95 -4.11 -11.92
C VAL A 87 1.20 -3.26 -10.68
N TRP A 88 2.05 -2.25 -10.83
CA TRP A 88 2.25 -1.21 -9.84
C TRP A 88 1.36 -0.03 -10.23
N ASP A 89 0.32 0.21 -9.44
CA ASP A 89 -0.62 1.31 -9.66
C ASP A 89 -0.34 2.43 -8.64
N LEU A 90 -0.44 3.69 -9.07
CA LEU A 90 -0.40 4.84 -8.17
C LEU A 90 -1.52 4.74 -7.14
N LEU A 91 -1.18 4.99 -5.87
CA LEU A 91 -2.15 4.87 -4.78
C LEU A 91 -3.32 5.85 -4.93
N THR A 92 -3.08 7.04 -5.50
CA THR A 92 -4.11 8.02 -5.81
C THR A 92 -5.10 7.51 -6.87
N GLU A 93 -4.62 6.89 -7.95
CA GLU A 93 -5.46 6.28 -8.98
C GLU A 93 -6.28 5.10 -8.42
N ARG A 94 -5.67 4.31 -7.52
CA ARG A 94 -6.36 3.22 -6.83
C ARG A 94 -7.43 3.74 -5.86
N ALA A 95 -7.14 4.80 -5.11
CA ALA A 95 -8.08 5.40 -4.18
C ALA A 95 -9.33 5.88 -4.94
N ALA A 96 -9.14 6.64 -6.04
CA ALA A 96 -10.23 7.08 -6.90
C ALA A 96 -11.05 5.90 -7.47
N ARG A 97 -10.40 4.80 -7.88
CA ARG A 97 -11.07 3.57 -8.36
C ARG A 97 -11.87 2.88 -7.24
N SER A 98 -11.37 2.92 -6.02
CA SER A 98 -12.01 2.28 -4.86
C SER A 98 -13.21 3.10 -4.37
N GLU A 99 -13.11 4.43 -4.42
CA GLU A 99 -14.21 5.35 -4.17
C GLU A 99 -15.32 5.17 -5.21
N GLN A 100 -14.97 4.98 -6.49
CA GLN A 100 -15.93 4.74 -7.56
C GLN A 100 -16.77 3.46 -7.37
N LEU A 101 -16.23 2.43 -6.69
CA LEU A 101 -16.96 1.19 -6.39
C LEU A 101 -17.92 1.31 -5.20
N ARG A 102 -17.81 2.36 -4.37
CA ARG A 102 -18.73 2.60 -3.24
C ARG A 102 -19.99 3.37 -3.64
N LEU A 103 -20.08 3.84 -4.89
CA LEU A 103 -21.17 4.66 -5.40
C LEU A 103 -22.23 3.88 -6.21
N LEU A 104 -22.21 2.53 -6.15
CA LEU A 104 -23.19 1.66 -6.83
C LEU A 104 -24.08 0.92 -5.83
#